data_AF-A0A536TKM4-F1
#
_entry.id   AF-A0A536TKM4-F1
#
_cell.length_a   1.000
_cell.length_b   1.000
_cell.length_c   1.000
_cell.angle_alpha   90.00
_cell.angle_beta   90.00
_cell.angle_gamma   90.00
#
_symmetry.space_group_name_H-M   'P 1'
#
loop_
_entity.id
_entity.type
_entity.pdbx_description
1 polymer ?
#
loop_
_entity_poly.entity_id
_entity_poly.type
_entity_poly.pdbx_seq_one_letter_code
_entity_poly.pdbx_strand_id
1 'polypeptide(L)'
;MRKRSAGLWVAAAAGYAFLYVPLFIVIIYSFNNSRLNAEWVGFTLDWYDKLFHNQDMLAAAGNSLLIALTASAVSTVLGTMAGVALYRYKARLLQILVLAPIAIPEILMGVSLLIFFVMLNFTLGLISVALAHITFC
;
A
#
# COMPACT_ATOMS: atom_id res chain seq x y z
N MET A 1 -6.80 -40.56 3.64
CA MET A 1 -7.19 -39.13 3.84
C MET A 1 -6.43 -38.61 5.05
N ARG A 2 -5.40 -37.79 4.81
CA ARG A 2 -4.36 -37.42 5.80
C ARG A 2 -4.98 -36.51 6.86
N LYS A 3 -5.07 -36.97 8.12
CA LYS A 3 -5.53 -36.16 9.27
C LYS A 3 -4.71 -34.87 9.27
N ARG A 4 -5.30 -33.74 8.87
CA ARG A 4 -4.66 -32.42 9.01
C ARG A 4 -4.37 -32.26 10.49
N SER A 5 -3.09 -32.23 10.86
CA SER A 5 -2.69 -32.17 12.27
C SER A 5 -3.25 -30.89 12.87
N ALA A 6 -3.92 -31.00 14.02
CA ALA A 6 -4.48 -29.85 14.73
C ALA A 6 -3.44 -28.73 14.93
N GLY A 7 -2.15 -29.08 15.03
CA GLY A 7 -1.05 -28.13 15.08
C GLY A 7 -0.92 -27.19 13.87
N LEU A 8 -1.22 -27.65 12.64
CA LEU A 8 -1.20 -26.77 11.46
C LEU A 8 -2.35 -25.75 11.51
N TRP A 9 -3.51 -26.16 12.00
CA TRP A 9 -4.65 -25.26 12.18
C TRP A 9 -4.40 -24.24 13.29
N VAL A 10 -3.80 -24.65 14.41
CA VAL A 10 -3.42 -23.75 15.50
C VAL A 10 -2.37 -22.75 15.03
N ALA A 11 -1.34 -23.19 14.29
CA ALA A 11 -0.32 -22.30 13.75
C ALA A 11 -0.90 -21.28 12.76
N ALA A 12 -1.80 -21.72 11.86
CA ALA A 12 -2.50 -20.82 10.96
C ALA A 12 -3.37 -19.80 11.73
N ALA A 13 -4.15 -20.27 12.70
CA ALA A 13 -5.00 -19.40 13.52
C ALA A 13 -4.18 -18.37 14.32
N ALA A 14 -3.04 -18.77 14.88
CA ALA A 14 -2.13 -17.87 15.59
C ALA A 14 -1.52 -16.82 14.65
N GLY A 15 -1.12 -17.21 13.44
CA GLY A 15 -0.63 -16.27 12.43
C GLY A 15 -1.69 -15.24 12.01
N TYR A 16 -2.92 -15.69 11.76
CA TYR A 16 -4.04 -14.79 11.48
C TYR A 16 -4.34 -13.87 12.67
N ALA A 17 -4.40 -14.41 13.90
CA ALA A 17 -4.63 -13.59 15.08
C ALA A 17 -3.56 -12.51 15.24
N PHE A 18 -2.28 -12.85 15.06
CA PHE A 18 -1.18 -11.90 15.16
C PHE A 18 -1.30 -10.73 14.16
N LEU A 19 -1.73 -10.99 12.92
CA LEU A 19 -1.93 -9.96 11.90
C LEU A 19 -3.19 -9.11 12.13
N TYR A 20 -4.30 -9.75 12.53
CA TYR A 20 -5.61 -9.08 12.60
C TYR A 20 -5.89 -8.43 13.96
N VAL A 21 -5.34 -8.93 15.07
CA VAL A 21 -5.58 -8.35 16.41
C VAL A 21 -5.18 -6.86 16.46
N PRO A 22 -4.01 -6.41 15.97
CA PRO A 22 -3.66 -4.99 15.95
C PRO A 22 -4.64 -4.16 15.12
N LEU A 23 -5.12 -4.67 13.99
CA LEU A 23 -6.12 -4.01 13.16
C LEU A 23 -7.44 -3.84 13.91
N PHE A 24 -7.88 -4.87 14.64
CA PHE A 24 -9.07 -4.78 15.49
C PHE A 24 -8.91 -3.79 16.63
N ILE A 25 -7.72 -3.71 17.24
CA ILE A 25 -7.44 -2.70 18.27
C ILE A 25 -7.59 -1.29 17.68
N VAL A 26 -7.04 -1.02 16.49
CA VAL A 26 -7.22 0.29 15.83
C VAL A 26 -8.69 0.60 15.56
N ILE A 27 -9.49 -0.39 15.11
CA ILE A 27 -10.94 -0.22 14.90
C ILE A 27 -11.65 0.11 16.22
N ILE A 28 -11.35 -0.61 17.30
CA ILE A 28 -11.97 -0.36 18.62
C ILE A 28 -11.63 1.03 19.13
N TYR A 29 -10.35 1.43 19.02
CA TYR A 29 -9.89 2.76 19.45
C TYR A 29 -10.41 3.90 18.55
N SER A 30 -10.84 3.62 17.32
CA SER A 30 -11.53 4.59 16.46
C SER A 30 -12.81 5.14 17.09
N PHE A 31 -13.41 4.40 18.02
CA PHE A 31 -14.60 4.82 18.77
C PHE A 31 -14.27 5.44 20.13
N ASN A 32 -12.99 5.62 20.48
CA ASN A 32 -12.62 6.16 21.78
C ASN A 32 -12.76 7.71 21.81
N ASN A 33 -13.37 8.22 22.88
CA ASN A 33 -13.55 9.65 23.12
C ASN A 33 -12.30 10.35 23.71
N SER A 34 -11.17 9.63 23.84
CA SER A 34 -9.91 10.23 24.27
C SER A 34 -9.14 10.86 23.11
N ARG A 35 -8.52 12.03 23.34
CA ARG A 35 -7.56 12.65 22.41
C ARG A 35 -6.18 11.99 22.43
N LEU A 36 -5.86 11.29 23.52
CA LEU A 36 -4.64 10.52 23.69
C LEU A 36 -5.04 9.04 23.82
N ASN A 37 -4.62 8.20 22.88
CA ASN A 37 -4.93 6.76 22.81
C ASN A 37 -4.37 5.92 23.99
N ALA A 38 -4.08 6.54 25.14
CA ALA A 38 -3.52 5.91 26.32
C ALA A 38 -4.61 5.32 27.25
N GLU A 39 -5.81 5.90 27.28
CA GLU A 39 -6.89 5.46 28.17
C GLU A 39 -8.25 5.43 27.46
N TRP A 40 -9.07 4.43 27.82
CA TRP A 40 -10.44 4.31 27.31
C TRP A 40 -11.36 5.19 28.15
N VAL A 41 -11.82 6.31 27.57
CA VAL A 41 -12.60 7.32 28.31
C VAL A 41 -14.09 7.21 28.00
N GLY A 42 -14.47 6.72 26.81
CA GLY A 42 -15.88 6.51 26.42
C GLY A 42 -16.04 6.20 24.93
N PHE A 43 -17.24 5.78 24.52
CA PHE A 43 -17.60 5.53 23.12
C PHE A 43 -18.08 6.83 22.45
N THR A 44 -17.54 7.17 21.28
CA THR A 44 -17.96 8.31 20.46
C THR A 44 -17.92 8.00 18.96
N LEU A 45 -18.73 8.74 18.19
CA LEU A 45 -18.71 8.77 16.72
C LEU A 45 -18.23 10.13 16.18
N ASP A 46 -17.82 11.06 17.04
CA ASP A 46 -17.46 12.43 16.66
C ASP A 46 -16.33 12.51 15.64
N TRP A 47 -15.41 11.54 15.65
CA TRP A 47 -14.30 11.47 14.68
C TRP A 47 -14.78 11.18 13.26
N TYR A 48 -15.83 10.37 13.12
CA TYR A 48 -16.44 10.11 11.81
C TYR A 48 -17.18 11.34 11.29
N ASP A 49 -17.90 12.06 12.17
CA ASP A 49 -18.55 13.30 11.77
C ASP A 49 -17.55 14.38 11.34
N LYS A 50 -16.46 14.55 12.10
CA LYS A 50 -15.34 15.43 11.72
C LYS A 50 -14.67 15.02 10.41
N LEU A 51 -14.58 13.71 10.14
CA LEU A 51 -14.02 13.20 8.89
C LEU A 51 -14.88 13.61 7.70
N PHE A 52 -16.21 13.46 7.79
CA PHE A 52 -17.12 13.85 6.70
C PHE A 52 -17.18 15.36 6.46
N HIS A 53 -16.89 16.16 7.48
CA HIS A 53 -16.78 17.61 7.35
C HIS A 53 -15.39 18.07 6.87
N ASN A 54 -14.39 17.19 6.82
CA ASN A 54 -13.05 17.52 6.35
C ASN A 54 -12.90 17.25 4.84
N GLN A 55 -13.21 18.27 4.05
CA GLN A 55 -13.10 18.25 2.58
C GLN A 55 -11.70 17.87 2.10
N ASP A 56 -10.65 18.32 2.78
CA ASP A 56 -9.25 18.05 2.39
C ASP A 56 -8.90 16.56 2.57
N MET A 57 -9.34 15.94 3.67
CA MET A 57 -9.17 14.49 3.88
C MET A 57 -9.93 13.67 2.85
N LEU A 58 -11.18 14.05 2.54
CA LEU A 58 -12.00 13.36 1.55
C LEU A 58 -11.40 13.49 0.14
N ALA A 59 -10.93 14.68 -0.22
CA ALA A 59 -10.24 14.93 -1.49
C ALA A 59 -8.93 14.14 -1.57
N ALA A 60 -8.14 14.10 -0.50
CA ALA A 60 -6.91 13.30 -0.44
C ALA A 60 -7.21 11.80 -0.61
N ALA A 61 -8.23 11.27 0.08
CA ALA A 61 -8.65 9.88 -0.06
C ALA A 61 -9.12 9.55 -1.50
N GLY A 62 -9.87 10.46 -2.13
CA GLY A 62 -10.28 10.32 -3.53
C GLY A 62 -9.10 10.32 -4.50
N ASN A 63 -8.12 11.21 -4.29
CA ASN A 63 -6.90 11.26 -5.07
C ASN A 63 -6.07 9.97 -4.92
N SER A 64 -5.92 9.46 -3.69
CA SER A 64 -5.24 8.19 -3.41
C SER A 64 -5.92 7.02 -4.10
N LEU A 65 -7.26 6.97 -4.07
CA LEU A 65 -8.02 5.92 -4.73
C LEU A 65 -7.84 5.95 -6.25
N LEU A 66 -7.90 7.15 -6.85
CA LEU A 66 -7.67 7.33 -8.28
C LEU A 66 -6.25 6.90 -8.69
N ILE A 67 -5.24 7.30 -7.94
CA ILE A 67 -3.85 6.89 -8.16
C ILE A 67 -3.73 5.37 -8.04
N ALA A 68 -4.28 4.76 -6.99
CA ALA A 68 -4.17 3.32 -6.76
C ALA A 68 -4.81 2.51 -7.91
N LEU A 69 -6.00 2.91 -8.37
CA LEU A 69 -6.70 2.23 -9.47
C LEU A 69 -5.94 2.36 -10.80
N THR A 70 -5.51 3.57 -11.14
CA THR A 70 -4.79 3.82 -12.39
C THR A 70 -3.43 3.13 -12.40
N ALA A 71 -2.67 3.23 -11.30
CA ALA A 71 -1.37 2.59 -11.17
C ALA A 71 -1.47 1.06 -11.19
N SER A 72 -2.43 0.47 -10.46
CA SER A 72 -2.62 -0.99 -10.46
C SER A 72 -2.99 -1.51 -11.84
N ALA A 73 -3.88 -0.82 -12.56
CA ALA A 73 -4.30 -1.24 -13.89
C ALA A 73 -3.14 -1.20 -14.89
N VAL A 74 -2.40 -0.08 -14.93
CA VAL A 74 -1.26 0.09 -15.84
C VAL A 74 -0.12 -0.86 -15.49
N SER A 75 0.24 -0.97 -14.21
CA SER A 75 1.30 -1.88 -13.77
C SER A 75 0.93 -3.34 -14.04
N THR A 76 -0.31 -3.76 -13.79
CA THR A 76 -0.73 -5.15 -14.07
C THR A 76 -0.54 -5.50 -15.55
N VAL A 77 -0.90 -4.58 -16.47
CA VAL A 77 -0.71 -4.79 -17.90
C VAL A 77 0.78 -4.88 -18.25
N LEU A 78 1.58 -3.90 -17.81
CA LEU A 78 3.03 -3.86 -18.09
C LEU A 78 3.79 -5.03 -17.46
N GLY A 79 3.48 -5.35 -16.21
CA GLY A 79 4.05 -6.47 -15.46
C GLY A 79 3.67 -7.82 -16.06
N THR A 80 2.44 -7.99 -16.54
CA THR A 80 2.03 -9.21 -17.26
C THR A 80 2.80 -9.37 -18.57
N MET A 81 2.95 -8.28 -19.34
CA MET A 81 3.75 -8.30 -20.58
C MET A 81 5.22 -8.63 -20.29
N ALA A 82 5.81 -8.02 -19.26
CA ALA A 82 7.17 -8.32 -18.82
C ALA A 82 7.33 -9.76 -18.34
N GLY A 83 6.37 -10.30 -17.59
CA GLY A 83 6.36 -11.68 -17.12
C GLY A 83 6.32 -12.69 -18.27
N VAL A 84 5.47 -12.45 -19.27
CA VAL A 84 5.42 -13.28 -20.48
C VAL A 84 6.75 -13.20 -21.26
N ALA A 85 7.33 -12.00 -21.37
CA ALA A 85 8.62 -11.82 -22.03
C ALA A 85 9.75 -12.54 -21.30
N LEU A 86 9.79 -12.50 -19.96
CA LEU A 86 10.78 -13.22 -19.14
C LEU A 86 10.65 -14.74 -19.25
N TYR A 87 9.42 -15.25 -19.35
CA TYR A 87 9.18 -16.68 -19.52
C TYR A 87 9.65 -17.16 -20.91
N ARG A 88 9.40 -16.37 -21.95
CA ARG A 88 9.70 -16.75 -23.34
C ARG A 88 11.13 -16.44 -23.78
N TYR A 89 11.74 -15.38 -23.25
CA TYR A 89 13.07 -14.89 -23.64
C TYR A 89 14.02 -14.87 -22.44
N LYS A 90 15.21 -15.47 -22.57
CA LYS A 90 16.27 -15.43 -21.55
C LYS A 90 17.03 -14.09 -21.55
N ALA A 91 16.30 -12.99 -21.39
CA ALA A 91 16.87 -11.65 -21.34
C ALA A 91 17.37 -11.32 -19.92
N ARG A 92 18.67 -11.57 -19.65
CA ARG A 92 19.30 -11.27 -18.34
C ARG A 92 19.13 -9.81 -17.92
N LEU A 93 19.19 -8.86 -18.86
CA LEU A 93 19.00 -7.44 -18.57
C LEU A 93 17.60 -7.14 -18.04
N LEU A 94 16.56 -7.75 -18.65
CA LEU A 94 15.17 -7.55 -18.26
C LEU A 94 14.88 -8.16 -16.88
N GLN A 95 15.52 -9.30 -16.56
CA GLN A 95 15.45 -9.89 -15.21
C GLN A 95 16.04 -8.95 -14.16
N ILE A 96 17.22 -8.36 -14.42
CA ILE A 96 17.85 -7.42 -13.49
C ILE A 96 16.97 -6.19 -13.31
N LEU A 97 16.41 -5.64 -14.39
CA LEU A 97 15.60 -4.43 -14.34
C LEU A 97 14.29 -4.63 -13.55
N VAL A 98 13.62 -5.78 -13.70
CA VAL A 98 12.37 -6.11 -12.97
C VAL A 98 12.64 -6.44 -11.50
N LEU A 99 13.79 -7.06 -11.19
CA LEU A 99 14.12 -7.45 -9.81
C LEU A 99 14.82 -6.33 -9.01
N ALA A 100 15.43 -5.34 -9.67
CA ALA A 100 16.15 -4.25 -9.01
C ALA A 100 15.28 -3.46 -8.02
N PRO A 101 14.04 -3.05 -8.34
CA PRO A 101 13.17 -2.32 -7.42
C PRO A 101 12.87 -3.08 -6.14
N ILE A 102 12.79 -4.42 -6.19
CA ILE A 102 12.45 -5.27 -5.05
C ILE A 102 13.54 -5.22 -3.96
N ALA A 103 14.80 -4.97 -4.34
CA ALA A 103 15.91 -4.87 -3.41
C ALA A 103 16.11 -3.44 -2.86
N ILE A 104 15.53 -2.42 -3.52
CA ILE A 104 15.71 -1.03 -3.14
C ILE A 104 14.70 -0.67 -2.04
N PRO A 105 15.14 -0.09 -0.91
CA PRO A 105 14.24 0.46 0.09
C PRO A 105 13.26 1.48 -0.52
N GLU A 106 11.98 1.36 -0.18
CA GLU A 106 10.90 2.19 -0.73
C GLU A 106 11.16 3.70 -0.58
N ILE A 107 11.70 4.10 0.58
CA ILE A 107 12.06 5.50 0.87
C ILE A 107 13.11 6.01 -0.12
N LEU A 108 14.13 5.21 -0.43
CA LEU A 108 15.21 5.62 -1.35
C LEU A 108 14.71 5.79 -2.78
N MET A 109 13.82 4.90 -3.22
CA MET A 109 13.21 4.99 -4.55
C MET A 109 12.28 6.22 -4.64
N GLY A 110 11.53 6.53 -3.56
CA GLY A 110 10.69 7.73 -3.49
C GLY A 110 11.50 9.02 -3.60
N VAL A 111 12.61 9.13 -2.86
CA VAL A 111 13.50 10.30 -2.93
C VAL A 111 14.19 10.39 -4.30
N SER A 112 14.56 9.26 -4.90
CA SER A 112 15.22 9.23 -6.21
C SER A 112 14.27 9.69 -7.34
N LEU A 113 13.02 9.24 -7.32
CA LEU A 113 12.00 9.69 -8.28
C LEU A 113 11.64 11.17 -8.09
N LEU A 114 11.60 11.66 -6.84
CA LEU A 114 11.40 13.07 -6.54
C LEU A 114 12.50 13.94 -7.19
N ILE A 115 13.76 13.57 -6.96
CA ILE A 115 14.92 14.28 -7.54
C ILE A 115 14.88 14.20 -9.08
N PHE A 116 14.55 13.03 -9.63
CA PHE A 116 14.41 12.83 -11.08
C PHE A 116 13.35 13.77 -11.70
N PHE A 117 12.17 13.88 -11.10
CA PHE A 117 11.14 14.80 -11.58
C PHE A 117 11.56 16.27 -11.50
N VAL A 118 12.23 16.66 -10.41
CA VAL A 118 12.76 18.03 -10.25
C VAL A 118 13.83 18.34 -11.30
N MET A 119 14.75 17.41 -11.57
CA MET A 119 15.78 17.57 -12.59
C MET A 119 15.20 17.76 -14.00
N LEU A 120 14.04 17.14 -14.27
CA LEU A 120 13.32 17.28 -15.53
C LEU A 120 12.44 18.54 -15.60
N ASN A 121 12.44 19.39 -14.56
CA ASN A 121 11.47 20.49 -14.39
C ASN A 121 10.01 20.01 -14.53
N PHE A 122 9.74 18.77 -14.10
CA PHE A 122 8.41 18.19 -14.14
C PHE A 122 7.56 18.74 -12.98
N THR A 123 6.29 19.05 -13.25
CA THR A 123 5.40 19.60 -12.23
C THR A 123 5.04 18.53 -11.21
N LEU A 124 5.29 18.83 -9.94
CA LEU A 124 4.95 17.97 -8.81
C LEU A 124 3.44 18.03 -8.57
N GLY A 125 2.78 16.88 -8.60
CA GLY A 125 1.35 16.77 -8.42
C GLY A 125 0.83 15.35 -8.59
N LEU A 126 -0.45 15.21 -8.88
CA LEU A 126 -1.13 13.91 -9.01
C LEU A 126 -0.44 13.00 -10.05
N ILE A 127 0.00 13.56 -11.17
CA ILE A 127 0.61 12.82 -12.27
C ILE A 127 1.98 12.27 -11.88
N SER A 128 2.83 13.08 -11.24
CA SER A 128 4.14 12.61 -10.79
C SER A 128 4.02 11.51 -9.75
N VAL A 129 3.01 11.61 -8.86
CA VAL A 129 2.72 10.56 -7.87
C VAL A 129 2.19 9.29 -8.54
N ALA A 130 1.31 9.41 -9.54
CA ALA A 130 0.80 8.26 -10.29
C ALA A 130 1.91 7.53 -11.06
N LEU A 131 2.81 8.27 -11.73
CA LEU A 131 3.97 7.69 -12.41
C LEU A 131 4.90 6.99 -11.43
N ALA A 132 5.14 7.57 -10.26
CA ALA A 132 5.93 6.91 -9.22
C ALA A 132 5.27 5.60 -8.77
N HIS A 133 3.96 5.59 -8.49
CA HIS A 133 3.24 4.37 -8.10
C HIS A 133 3.27 3.29 -9.19
N ILE A 134 3.19 3.66 -10.47
CA ILE A 134 3.34 2.70 -11.59
C ILE A 134 4.72 2.03 -11.60
N THR A 135 5.77 2.71 -11.12
CA THR A 135 7.11 2.12 -11.02
C THR A 135 7.31 1.24 -9.78
N PHE A 136 6.50 1.44 -8.73
CA PHE A 136 6.56 0.68 -7.48
C PHE A 136 5.73 -0.59 -7.51
N CYS A 137 4.52 -0.50 -8.05
CA CYS A 137 3.55 -1.59 -8.14
C CYS A 137 3.93 -2.56 -9.24
#